data_AF-A0A2T2W5K2-F1
#
_entry.id   AF-A0A2T2W5K2-F1
#
_cell.length_a   1.000
_cell.length_b   1.000
_cell.length_c   1.000
_cell.angle_alpha   90.00
_cell.angle_beta   90.00
_cell.angle_gamma   90.00
#
_symmetry.space_group_name_H-M   'P 1'
#
loop_
_entity.id
_entity.type
_entity.pdbx_description
1 polymer ?
#
loop_
_entity_poly.entity_id
_entity_poly.type
_entity_poly.pdbx_seq_one_letter_code
_entity_poly.pdbx_strand_id
1 'polypeptide(L)' 'MKGLNLSVFGYFFEGLMQYFAEPIGRIFGPSDDNYPNTGVQPFDGDTYAETVETL' A
#
# COMPACT_ATOMS: atom_id res chain seq x y z
N MET A 1 0.44 -30.09 36.17
CA MET A 1 0.62 -29.59 34.79
C MET A 1 0.91 -28.11 34.90
N LYS A 2 2.14 -27.68 34.62
CA LYS A 2 2.59 -26.29 34.87
C LYS A 2 1.97 -25.39 33.80
N GLY A 3 1.22 -24.40 34.25
CA GLY A 3 0.39 -23.52 33.44
C GLY A 3 1.17 -22.74 32.40
N LEU A 4 0.49 -22.46 31.30
CA LEU A 4 0.93 -21.59 30.22
C LEU A 4 1.48 -20.28 30.79
N ASN A 5 2.71 -19.92 30.42
CA ASN A 5 3.40 -18.75 30.95
C ASN A 5 2.80 -17.48 30.32
N LEU A 6 2.20 -16.62 31.15
CA LEU A 6 1.56 -15.36 30.74
C LEU A 6 2.53 -14.42 29.98
N SER A 7 3.83 -14.50 30.23
CA SER A 7 4.84 -13.68 29.54
C SER A 7 5.10 -14.15 28.11
N VAL A 8 5.12 -15.47 27.86
CA VAL A 8 5.25 -16.02 26.50
C VAL A 8 4.03 -15.66 25.65
N PHE A 9 2.84 -15.66 26.27
CA PHE A 9 1.61 -15.21 25.64
C PHE A 9 1.65 -13.72 25.27
N GLY A 10 2.26 -12.88 26.13
CA GLY A 10 2.47 -11.46 25.86
C GLY A 10 3.32 -11.21 24.60
N TYR A 11 4.47 -11.87 24.49
CA TYR A 11 5.35 -11.74 23.32
C TYR A 11 4.69 -12.20 22.01
N PHE A 12 3.88 -13.26 22.08
CA PHE A 12 3.11 -13.72 20.92
C PHE A 12 2.08 -12.68 20.46
N PHE A 13 1.37 -12.06 21.41
CA PHE A 13 0.38 -11.01 21.10
C PHE A 13 1.03 -9.77 20.52
N GLU A 14 2.20 -9.36 21.01
CA GLU A 14 2.92 -8.22 20.48
C GLU A 14 3.31 -8.42 19.01
N GLY A 15 3.85 -9.59 18.66
CA GLY A 15 4.17 -9.92 17.26
C GLY A 15 2.93 -10.01 16.36
N LEU A 16 1.82 -10.55 16.88
CA LEU A 16 0.54 -10.60 16.16
C LEU A 16 0.02 -9.20 15.86
N MET A 17 0.00 -8.31 16.86
CA MET A 17 -0.45 -6.93 16.70
C MET A 17 0.44 -6.17 15.73
N GLN A 18 1.77 -6.37 15.77
CA GLN A 18 2.70 -5.72 14.86
C GLN A 18 2.49 -6.16 13.40
N TYR A 19 2.19 -7.45 13.15
CA TYR A 19 1.90 -7.97 11.82
C TYR A 19 0.60 -7.38 11.23
N PHE A 20 -0.44 -7.21 12.05
CA PHE A 20 -1.73 -6.70 11.58
C PHE A 20 -1.86 -5.18 11.59
N ALA A 21 -0.97 -4.45 12.29
CA ALA A 21 -1.08 -3.00 12.44
C ALA A 21 -1.10 -2.25 11.09
N GLU A 22 -0.21 -2.62 10.16
CA GLU A 22 -0.12 -1.99 8.85
C GLU A 22 -1.38 -2.22 7.98
N PRO A 23 -1.82 -3.47 7.72
CA PRO A 23 -3.02 -3.71 6.92
C PRO A 23 -4.30 -3.18 7.57
N ILE A 24 -4.42 -3.19 8.91
CA ILE A 24 -5.55 -2.56 9.61
C ILE A 24 -5.56 -1.06 9.34
N GLY A 25 -4.41 -0.39 9.48
CA GLY A 25 -4.27 1.04 9.19
C GLY A 25 -4.57 1.38 7.73
N ARG A 26 -4.28 0.46 6.79
CA ARG A 26 -4.58 0.65 5.37
C ARG A 26 -6.06 0.45 5.02
N ILE A 27 -6.73 -0.54 5.60
CA ILE A 27 -8.13 -0.89 5.28
C ILE A 27 -9.12 -0.01 6.05
N PHE A 28 -8.83 0.25 7.32
CA PHE A 28 -9.74 0.95 8.24
C PHE A 28 -9.22 2.34 8.62
N GLY A 29 -8.06 2.75 8.11
CA GLY A 29 -7.58 4.11 8.26
C GLY A 29 -8.46 5.12 7.53
N PRO A 30 -8.30 6.41 7.84
CA PRO A 30 -8.92 7.47 7.06
C PRO A 30 -8.60 7.33 5.57
N SER A 31 -9.56 7.63 4.70
CA SER A 31 -9.30 7.67 3.27
C SER A 31 -8.23 8.72 2.99
N ASP A 32 -7.12 8.33 2.38
CA ASP A 32 -6.14 9.27 1.86
C ASP A 32 -6.67 9.80 0.52
N ASP A 33 -7.64 10.71 0.61
CA ASP A 33 -8.27 11.35 -0.54
C ASP A 33 -7.48 12.59 -1.01
N ASN A 34 -6.18 12.68 -0.70
CA ASN A 34 -5.29 13.75 -1.20
C ASN A 34 -4.90 13.56 -2.67
N TYR A 35 -5.85 13.14 -3.51
CA TYR A 35 -5.67 13.26 -4.94
C TYR A 35 -5.83 14.73 -5.33
N PRO A 36 -4.94 15.27 -6.17
CA PRO A 36 -5.11 16.62 -6.68
C PRO A 36 -6.47 16.72 -7.39
N ASN A 37 -7.18 17.83 -7.16
CA ASN A 37 -8.50 18.12 -7.76
C ASN A 37 -8.52 18.03 -9.30
N THR A 38 -7.35 18.05 -9.91
CA THR A 38 -7.14 17.84 -11.34
C THR A 38 -6.02 16.84 -11.53
N GLY A 39 -6.31 15.71 -12.19
CA GLY A 39 -5.27 14.87 -12.77
C GLY A 39 -4.64 15.64 -13.92
N VAL A 40 -3.40 16.08 -13.76
CA VAL A 40 -2.63 16.60 -14.90
C VAL A 40 -2.06 15.37 -15.59
N GLN A 41 -2.53 15.07 -16.80
CA GLN A 41 -1.94 14.04 -17.65
C GLN A 41 -0.46 14.40 -17.86
N PRO A 42 0.50 13.63 -17.33
CA PRO A 42 1.91 14.03 -17.36
C PRO A 42 2.57 13.83 -18.73
N PHE A 43 1.90 13.11 -19.64
CA PHE A 43 2.35 12.88 -21.00
C PHE A 43 1.21 13.23 -21.94
N ASP A 44 1.30 14.33 -22.67
CA ASP A 44 0.66 14.38 -23.98
C ASP A 44 1.32 13.27 -24.78
N GLY A 45 0.57 12.21 -25.13
CA GLY A 45 1.16 11.11 -25.89
C GLY A 45 1.78 11.69 -27.16
N ASP A 46 3.09 11.58 -27.32
CA ASP A 46 3.72 11.94 -28.59
C ASP A 46 3.03 11.11 -29.67
N THR A 47 2.46 11.76 -30.68
CA THR A 47 1.96 11.05 -31.85
C THR A 47 3.07 10.15 -32.35
N TYR A 48 2.82 8.85 -32.47
CA TYR A 48 3.76 7.94 -33.10
C TYR A 48 4.09 8.48 -34.49
N ALA A 49 5.28 9.06 -34.67
CA ALA A 49 5.77 9.48 -35.96
C ALA A 49 6.16 8.21 -36.71
N GLU A 50 5.23 7.66 -37.48
CA GLU A 50 5.55 6.65 -38.48
C GLU A 50 6.44 7.35 -39.52
N THR A 51 7.75 7.21 -39.38
CA THR A 51 8.68 7.54 -40.45
C THR A 51 8.38 6.57 -41.58
N VAL A 52 7.52 6.97 -42.50
CA VAL A 52 7.33 6.27 -43.76
C VAL A 52 8.66 6.42 -44.51
N GLU A 53 9.54 5.43 -44.38
CA GLU A 53 10.72 5.34 -45.23
C GLU A 53 10.23 5.15 -46.67
N THR A 54 10.16 6.25 -47.42
CA THR A 54 9.95 6.18 -48.85
C THR A 54 11.24 5.67 -49.49
N LEU A 55 11.17 4.43 -50.00
CA LEU A 55 12.19 3.74 -50.80
C LEU A 55 12.69 4.58 -51.98
#